data_AF-A0A835PV63-F1
#
_entry.id   AF-A0A835PV63-F1
#
_cell.length_a   1.000
_cell.length_b   1.000
_cell.length_c   1.000
_cell.angle_alpha   90.00
_cell.angle_beta   90.00
_cell.angle_gamma   90.00
#
_symmetry.space_group_name_H-M   'P 1'
#
loop_
_entity.id
_entity.type
_entity.pdbx_description
1 polymer ?
#
loop_
_entity_poly.entity_id
_entity_poly.type
_entity_poly.pdbx_seq_one_letter_code
_entity_poly.pdbx_strand_id
1 'polypeptide(L)'
;MEAVEGDLFRRHSDYKNMIPEYGMKLDFLWSPFESNLTSVLRQIRGGPRFPEILVAGSGLWHMLHINNASEYGGALASVRSSGAALASPLSSGLAMQPPHMFWLGMPTLVNSMLNTEEKKEKMNRMVSEAYGHEVDGSGMLMQSGGPFMLLDIGSLTQRCGNQCTSDGMHYDKIIYEAALHIMLNALLVESQQWI
;
A
#
# COMPACT_ATOMS: atom_id res chain seq x y z
N MET A 1 4.36 -22.40 8.70
CA MET A 1 4.82 -21.32 7.80
C MET A 1 4.87 -21.78 6.34
N GLU A 2 5.43 -22.96 6.04
CA GLU A 2 5.48 -23.52 4.66
C GLU A 2 4.12 -23.63 3.96
N ALA A 3 3.03 -23.97 4.68
CA ALA A 3 1.70 -24.07 4.08
C ALA A 3 1.15 -22.75 3.52
N VAL A 4 1.67 -21.60 3.99
CA VAL A 4 1.26 -20.26 3.50
C VAL A 4 2.09 -19.85 2.28
N GLU A 5 3.34 -20.31 2.15
CA GLU A 5 4.23 -19.95 1.04
C GLU A 5 3.72 -20.44 -0.32
N GLY A 6 3.08 -21.62 -0.36
CA GLY A 6 2.48 -22.15 -1.59
C GLY A 6 1.29 -21.32 -2.10
N ASP A 7 0.49 -20.77 -1.19
CA ASP A 7 -0.66 -19.90 -1.53
C ASP A 7 -0.24 -18.46 -1.87
N LEU A 8 0.89 -17.99 -1.31
CA LEU A 8 1.50 -16.69 -1.63
C LEU A 8 2.06 -16.62 -3.06
N PHE A 9 2.26 -17.76 -3.73
CA PHE A 9 2.82 -17.83 -5.08
C PHE A 9 1.82 -17.59 -6.22
N ARG A 10 0.59 -17.14 -5.92
CA ARG A 10 -0.35 -16.66 -6.95
C ARG A 10 -0.03 -15.22 -7.33
N ARG A 11 1.03 -15.04 -8.12
CA ARG A 11 1.47 -13.72 -8.60
C ARG A 11 0.30 -12.94 -9.22
N HIS A 12 0.15 -11.67 -8.84
CA HIS A 12 -0.80 -10.73 -9.42
C HIS A 12 -2.27 -11.19 -9.40
N SER A 13 -2.71 -11.78 -8.28
CA SER A 13 -4.09 -12.24 -8.15
C SER A 13 -4.60 -12.08 -6.73
N ASP A 14 -5.93 -12.05 -6.59
CA ASP A 14 -6.60 -11.99 -5.30
C ASP A 14 -6.42 -13.31 -4.54
N TYR A 15 -6.22 -13.21 -3.23
CA TYR A 15 -6.30 -14.36 -2.34
C TYR A 15 -6.92 -13.99 -1.01
N LYS A 16 -7.46 -15.00 -0.34
CA LYS A 16 -8.11 -14.85 0.96
C LYS A 16 -7.58 -15.94 1.86
N ASN A 17 -7.17 -15.56 3.06
CA ASN A 17 -6.65 -16.47 4.05
C ASN A 17 -7.40 -16.27 5.37
N MET A 18 -7.72 -17.37 6.02
CA MET A 18 -8.21 -17.37 7.40
C MET A 18 -7.06 -17.79 8.30
N ILE A 19 -6.87 -17.08 9.39
CA ILE A 19 -5.90 -17.41 10.43
C ILE A 19 -6.71 -17.74 11.69
N PRO A 20 -7.22 -18.98 11.81
CA PRO A 20 -8.22 -19.35 12.81
C PRO A 20 -7.73 -19.14 14.25
N GLU A 21 -6.41 -19.31 14.48
CA GLU A 21 -5.77 -19.17 15.78
C GLU A 21 -6.01 -17.80 16.42
N TYR A 22 -6.17 -16.77 15.58
CA TYR A 22 -6.40 -15.39 16.00
C TYR A 22 -7.78 -14.86 15.61
N GLY A 23 -8.64 -15.69 15.02
CA GLY A 23 -9.92 -15.25 14.46
C GLY A 23 -9.77 -14.21 13.35
N MET A 24 -8.61 -14.14 12.71
CA MET A 24 -8.28 -13.11 11.73
C MET A 24 -8.58 -13.58 10.32
N LYS A 25 -9.03 -12.64 9.49
CA LYS A 25 -9.19 -12.83 8.05
C LYS A 25 -8.32 -11.83 7.31
N LEU A 26 -7.52 -12.34 6.38
CA LEU A 26 -6.68 -11.53 5.51
C LEU A 26 -7.16 -11.70 4.07
N ASP A 27 -7.63 -10.60 3.48
CA ASP A 27 -7.96 -10.54 2.06
C ASP A 27 -6.89 -9.70 1.37
N PHE A 28 -6.21 -10.27 0.38
CA PHE A 28 -5.35 -9.55 -0.55
C PHE A 28 -6.09 -9.38 -1.87
N LEU A 29 -6.13 -8.13 -2.33
CA LEU A 29 -6.76 -7.76 -3.60
C LEU A 29 -5.70 -7.18 -4.52
N TRP A 30 -5.49 -7.81 -5.66
CA TRP A 30 -4.56 -7.32 -6.66
C TRP A 30 -5.15 -6.10 -7.37
N SER A 31 -4.66 -4.91 -7.00
CA SER A 31 -5.10 -3.62 -7.54
C SER A 31 -3.90 -2.90 -8.16
N PRO A 32 -3.50 -3.25 -9.39
CA PRO A 32 -2.27 -2.74 -10.00
C PRO A 32 -2.30 -1.23 -10.26
N PHE A 33 -3.49 -0.66 -10.44
CA PHE A 33 -3.69 0.77 -10.71
C PHE A 33 -4.57 1.42 -9.64
N GLU A 34 -4.41 2.73 -9.52
CA GLU A 34 -5.10 3.62 -8.58
C GLU A 34 -6.61 3.63 -8.82
N SER A 35 -7.03 3.43 -10.07
CA SER A 35 -8.43 3.26 -10.45
C SER A 35 -9.03 1.97 -9.89
N ASN A 36 -8.24 0.88 -9.82
CA ASN A 36 -8.66 -0.36 -9.17
C ASN A 36 -8.80 -0.14 -7.66
N LEU A 37 -7.81 0.50 -7.03
CA LEU A 37 -7.88 0.86 -5.61
C LEU A 37 -9.11 1.73 -5.29
N THR A 38 -9.37 2.74 -6.12
CA THR A 38 -10.56 3.59 -6.00
C THR A 38 -11.85 2.76 -6.04
N SER A 39 -11.94 1.81 -6.97
CA SER A 39 -13.09 0.90 -7.08
C SER A 39 -13.25 0.04 -5.82
N VAL A 40 -12.16 -0.55 -5.33
CA VAL A 40 -12.14 -1.36 -4.10
C VAL A 40 -12.62 -0.56 -2.89
N LEU A 41 -12.10 0.66 -2.69
CA LEU A 41 -12.50 1.52 -1.57
C LEU A 41 -13.99 1.86 -1.61
N ARG A 42 -14.54 2.12 -2.81
CA ARG A 42 -15.99 2.36 -2.99
C ARG A 42 -16.82 1.12 -2.71
N GLN A 43 -16.34 -0.07 -3.10
CA GLN A 43 -17.01 -1.34 -2.81
C GLN A 43 -17.02 -1.66 -1.31
N ILE A 44 -15.91 -1.42 -0.61
CA ILE A 44 -15.85 -1.59 0.85
C ILE A 44 -16.88 -0.68 1.53
N ARG A 45 -16.95 0.58 1.10
CA ARG A 45 -17.88 1.56 1.69
C ARG A 45 -19.35 1.15 1.54
N GLY A 46 -19.74 0.64 0.38
CA GLY A 46 -21.11 0.17 0.12
C GLY A 46 -21.36 -1.30 0.48
N GLY A 47 -20.33 -1.99 0.97
CA GLY A 47 -20.35 -3.44 1.16
C GLY A 47 -20.84 -3.85 2.55
N PRO A 48 -21.25 -5.12 2.72
CA PRO A 48 -21.67 -5.66 4.01
C PRO A 48 -20.50 -5.97 4.95
N ARG A 49 -19.26 -5.81 4.49
CA ARG A 49 -18.04 -6.12 5.24
C ARG A 49 -17.13 -4.89 5.22
N PHE A 50 -16.70 -4.51 6.40
CA PHE A 50 -15.83 -3.36 6.61
C PHE A 50 -14.57 -3.86 7.34
N PRO A 51 -13.37 -3.67 6.79
CA PRO A 51 -12.15 -4.12 7.45
C PRO A 51 -11.83 -3.23 8.65
N GLU A 52 -11.18 -3.78 9.66
CA GLU A 52 -10.61 -2.99 10.77
C GLU A 52 -9.31 -2.30 10.35
N ILE A 53 -8.54 -2.95 9.48
CA ILE A 53 -7.26 -2.46 8.96
C ILE A 53 -7.28 -2.55 7.44
N LEU A 54 -6.91 -1.46 6.78
CA LEU A 54 -6.75 -1.40 5.33
C LEU A 54 -5.34 -0.94 4.99
N VAL A 55 -4.60 -1.78 4.25
CA VAL A 55 -3.30 -1.41 3.68
C VAL A 55 -3.48 -1.32 2.16
N ALA A 56 -3.19 -0.15 1.59
CA ALA A 56 -3.23 0.08 0.16
C ALA A 56 -1.87 0.56 -0.33
N GLY A 57 -1.54 0.29 -1.58
CA GLY A 57 -0.34 0.81 -2.21
C GLY A 57 -0.38 0.59 -3.72
N SER A 58 0.20 1.52 -4.46
CA SER A 58 0.37 1.43 -5.91
C SER A 58 1.55 2.30 -6.34
N GLY A 59 1.87 2.30 -7.63
CA GLY A 59 2.92 3.15 -8.20
C GLY A 59 3.88 2.38 -9.07
N LEU A 60 4.52 1.30 -8.58
CA LEU A 60 5.51 0.56 -9.38
C LEU A 60 4.94 -0.02 -10.69
N TRP A 61 3.71 -0.53 -10.66
CA TRP A 61 3.05 -1.06 -11.86
C TRP A 61 2.65 0.06 -12.83
N HIS A 62 2.12 1.17 -12.32
CA HIS A 62 1.82 2.36 -13.12
C HIS A 62 3.10 2.95 -13.73
N MET A 63 4.19 3.01 -12.97
CA MET A 63 5.52 3.44 -13.41
C MET A 63 6.04 2.59 -14.57
N LEU A 64 5.91 1.27 -14.48
CA LEU A 64 6.35 0.37 -15.55
C LEU A 64 5.47 0.45 -16.81
N HIS A 65 4.14 0.51 -16.67
CA HIS A 65 3.24 0.34 -17.81
C HIS A 65 2.70 1.64 -18.41
N ILE A 66 2.58 2.69 -17.62
CA ILE A 66 2.06 4.01 -18.06
C ILE A 66 3.20 5.04 -18.06
N ASN A 67 4.06 5.03 -17.04
CA ASN A 67 5.21 5.92 -16.90
C ASN A 67 4.86 7.43 -16.95
N ASN A 68 3.74 7.80 -16.32
CA ASN A 68 3.27 9.20 -16.25
C ASN A 68 2.96 9.59 -14.79
N ALA A 69 3.87 10.33 -14.15
CA ALA A 69 3.71 10.73 -12.76
C ALA A 69 2.48 11.64 -12.54
N SER A 70 2.23 12.60 -13.42
CA SER A 70 1.09 13.51 -13.26
C SER A 70 -0.26 12.80 -13.43
N GLU A 71 -0.35 11.80 -14.31
CA GLU A 71 -1.54 10.94 -14.40
C GLU A 71 -1.75 10.12 -13.11
N TYR A 72 -0.67 9.55 -12.58
CA TYR A 72 -0.67 8.86 -11.29
C TYR A 72 -1.17 9.78 -10.16
N GLY A 73 -0.63 11.00 -10.04
CA GLY A 73 -1.08 12.00 -9.06
C GLY A 73 -2.56 12.39 -9.20
N GLY A 74 -3.03 12.58 -10.44
CA GLY A 74 -4.45 12.79 -10.72
C GLY A 74 -5.33 11.62 -10.25
N ALA A 75 -4.87 10.39 -10.42
CA ALA A 75 -5.57 9.21 -9.95
C ALA A 75 -5.54 9.06 -8.41
N LEU A 76 -4.46 9.47 -7.75
CA LEU A 76 -4.37 9.50 -6.28
C LEU A 76 -5.41 10.42 -5.64
N ALA A 77 -5.83 11.50 -6.32
CA ALA A 77 -6.93 12.34 -5.82
C ALA A 77 -8.25 11.55 -5.65
N SER A 78 -8.51 10.56 -6.51
CA SER A 78 -9.68 9.67 -6.41
C SER A 78 -9.54 8.66 -5.27
N VAL A 79 -8.32 8.15 -5.07
CA VAL A 79 -7.98 7.27 -3.93
C VAL A 79 -8.19 8.03 -2.62
N ARG A 80 -7.63 9.25 -2.50
CA ARG A 80 -7.81 10.14 -1.34
C ARG A 80 -9.27 10.35 -1.03
N SER A 81 -10.06 10.77 -2.02
CA SER A 81 -11.48 11.09 -1.83
C SER A 81 -12.29 9.86 -1.38
N SER A 82 -11.99 8.68 -1.94
CA SER A 82 -12.66 7.44 -1.56
C SER A 82 -12.23 6.95 -0.17
N GLY A 83 -10.94 7.12 0.18
CA GLY A 83 -10.44 6.83 1.53
C GLY A 83 -11.03 7.75 2.58
N ALA A 84 -11.14 9.06 2.30
CA ALA A 84 -11.77 10.02 3.22
C ALA A 84 -13.25 9.69 3.45
N ALA A 85 -13.94 9.20 2.41
CA ALA A 85 -15.31 8.75 2.53
C ALA A 85 -15.47 7.47 3.39
N LEU A 86 -14.44 6.64 3.49
CA LEU A 86 -14.39 5.49 4.41
C LEU A 86 -14.06 5.91 5.85
N ALA A 87 -13.17 6.88 6.01
CA ALA A 87 -12.81 7.42 7.32
C ALA A 87 -13.96 8.23 7.99
N SER A 88 -15.02 8.54 7.25
CA SER A 88 -16.18 9.27 7.78
C SER A 88 -17.07 8.37 8.66
N PRO A 89 -17.51 8.81 9.85
CA PRO A 89 -18.38 8.03 10.76
C PRO A 89 -19.76 7.65 10.19
N LEU A 90 -20.16 8.27 9.07
CA LEU A 90 -21.44 8.06 8.39
C LEU A 90 -21.33 7.08 7.21
N SER A 91 -20.19 6.39 7.07
CA SER A 91 -19.83 5.63 5.87
C SER A 91 -20.77 4.45 5.56
N SER A 92 -21.57 3.96 6.52
CA SER A 92 -22.50 2.82 6.33
C SER A 92 -23.92 3.01 6.89
N GLY A 93 -24.30 4.19 7.39
CA GLY A 93 -25.59 4.41 8.06
C GLY A 93 -25.73 3.74 9.44
N LEU A 94 -24.73 2.97 9.85
CA LEU A 94 -24.49 2.47 11.20
C LEU A 94 -23.21 3.12 11.73
N ALA A 95 -23.15 3.48 13.01
CA ALA A 95 -21.94 4.00 13.63
C ALA A 95 -20.89 2.88 13.74
N MET A 96 -20.12 2.67 12.66
CA MET A 96 -18.95 1.80 12.65
C MET A 96 -17.69 2.64 12.85
N GLN A 97 -16.73 2.11 13.60
CA GLN A 97 -15.41 2.73 13.70
C GLN A 97 -14.75 2.74 12.31
N PRO A 98 -14.15 3.85 11.88
CA PRO A 98 -13.42 3.90 10.63
C PRO A 98 -12.23 2.92 10.66
N PRO A 99 -11.77 2.43 9.49
CA PRO A 99 -10.65 1.52 9.45
C PRO A 99 -9.36 2.28 9.75
N HIS A 100 -8.38 1.61 10.34
CA HIS A 100 -7.01 2.09 10.34
C HIS A 100 -6.44 1.92 8.93
N MET A 101 -6.10 3.03 8.28
CA MET A 101 -5.73 3.06 6.88
C MET A 101 -4.25 3.39 6.71
N PHE A 102 -3.54 2.52 5.99
CA PHE A 102 -2.10 2.65 5.72
C PHE A 102 -1.83 2.72 4.23
N TRP A 103 -0.91 3.60 3.83
CA TRP A 103 -0.36 3.66 2.48
C TRP A 103 1.02 3.02 2.47
N LEU A 104 1.18 1.95 1.71
CA LEU A 104 2.44 1.27 1.49
C LEU A 104 3.26 2.08 0.47
N GLY A 105 4.26 2.80 0.96
CA GLY A 105 5.16 3.59 0.12
C GLY A 105 5.96 2.72 -0.85
N MET A 106 6.41 3.32 -1.95
CA MET A 106 7.27 2.62 -2.91
C MET A 106 8.66 2.38 -2.30
N PRO A 107 9.28 1.22 -2.56
CA PRO A 107 10.65 0.95 -2.12
C PRO A 107 11.66 1.76 -2.95
N THR A 108 12.87 1.88 -2.43
CA THR A 108 14.04 2.33 -3.20
C THR A 108 14.29 1.35 -4.35
N LEU A 109 14.51 1.81 -5.58
CA LEU A 109 14.77 0.93 -6.71
C LEU A 109 16.27 0.78 -6.98
N VAL A 110 16.73 -0.46 -7.17
CA VAL A 110 18.12 -0.77 -7.52
C VAL A 110 18.22 -1.01 -9.03
N ASN A 111 18.43 0.07 -9.78
CA ASN A 111 18.35 0.05 -11.24
C ASN A 111 19.28 -0.99 -11.90
N SER A 112 20.47 -1.21 -11.35
CA SER A 112 21.43 -2.20 -11.86
C SER A 112 20.96 -3.66 -11.77
N MET A 113 19.92 -3.95 -10.98
CA MET A 113 19.36 -5.29 -10.78
C MET A 113 18.06 -5.52 -11.56
N LEU A 114 17.51 -4.49 -12.20
CA LEU A 114 16.30 -4.61 -13.01
C LEU A 114 16.58 -5.44 -14.27
N ASN A 115 15.75 -6.44 -14.52
CA ASN A 115 16.03 -7.51 -15.49
C ASN A 115 15.67 -7.20 -16.95
N THR A 116 15.10 -6.03 -17.25
CA THR A 116 14.78 -5.60 -18.61
C THR A 116 15.18 -4.15 -18.83
N GLU A 117 15.53 -3.79 -20.06
CA GLU A 117 15.84 -2.39 -20.41
C GLU A 117 14.64 -1.47 -20.20
N GLU A 118 13.42 -1.95 -20.50
CA GLU A 118 12.19 -1.21 -20.20
C GLU A 118 12.07 -0.86 -18.72
N LYS A 119 12.32 -1.81 -17.81
CA LYS A 119 12.31 -1.53 -16.37
C LYS A 119 13.40 -0.53 -15.99
N LYS A 120 14.62 -0.69 -16.52
CA LYS A 120 15.71 0.24 -16.23
C LYS A 120 15.41 1.67 -16.68
N GLU A 121 14.79 1.82 -17.84
CA GLU A 121 14.40 3.11 -18.39
C GLU A 121 13.25 3.73 -17.60
N LYS A 122 12.17 2.98 -17.35
CA LYS A 122 10.94 3.50 -16.74
C LYS A 122 10.96 3.55 -15.21
N MET A 123 11.74 2.70 -14.56
CA MET A 123 11.80 2.55 -13.11
C MET A 123 13.15 2.99 -12.56
N ASN A 124 13.59 4.19 -12.98
CA ASN A 124 14.82 4.80 -12.51
C ASN A 124 14.55 5.82 -11.38
N ARG A 125 15.61 6.27 -10.72
CA ARG A 125 15.54 7.20 -9.58
C ARG A 125 14.72 8.46 -9.88
N MET A 126 14.94 9.08 -11.05
CA MET A 126 14.24 10.32 -11.42
C MET A 126 12.72 10.09 -11.54
N VAL A 127 12.32 8.96 -12.14
CA VAL A 127 10.90 8.62 -12.25
C VAL A 127 10.31 8.27 -10.87
N SER A 128 11.03 7.50 -10.04
CA SER A 128 10.57 7.18 -8.69
C SER A 128 10.41 8.42 -7.81
N GLU A 129 11.34 9.38 -7.91
CA GLU A 129 11.24 10.68 -7.24
C GLU A 129 10.01 11.47 -7.71
N ALA A 130 9.75 11.49 -9.02
CA ALA A 130 8.56 12.15 -9.57
C ALA A 130 7.26 11.53 -9.03
N TYR A 131 7.16 10.20 -8.96
CA TYR A 131 5.98 9.53 -8.38
C TYR A 131 5.88 9.79 -6.86
N GLY A 132 7.00 9.82 -6.15
CA GLY A 132 7.03 10.16 -4.72
C GLY A 132 6.47 11.56 -4.46
N HIS A 133 6.86 12.54 -5.28
CA HIS A 133 6.33 13.90 -5.19
C HIS A 133 4.81 13.97 -5.42
N GLU A 134 4.28 13.13 -6.30
CA GLU A 134 2.83 13.04 -6.54
C GLU A 134 2.10 12.43 -5.33
N VAL A 135 2.69 11.45 -4.63
CA VAL A 135 2.15 10.95 -3.35
C VAL A 135 2.13 12.08 -2.32
N ASP A 136 3.26 12.77 -2.12
CA ASP A 136 3.39 13.85 -1.12
C ASP A 136 2.42 15.01 -1.41
N GLY A 137 2.28 15.38 -2.68
CA GLY A 137 1.43 16.47 -3.16
C GLY A 137 -0.06 16.13 -3.26
N SER A 138 -0.44 14.85 -3.29
CA SER A 138 -1.85 14.43 -3.43
C SER A 138 -2.72 14.79 -2.23
N GLY A 139 -2.11 14.99 -1.05
CA GLY A 139 -2.82 15.16 0.22
C GLY A 139 -3.48 13.88 0.72
N MET A 140 -3.07 12.70 0.24
CA MET A 140 -3.63 11.42 0.69
C MET A 140 -3.09 10.96 2.04
N LEU A 141 -1.94 11.45 2.45
CA LEU A 141 -1.26 11.06 3.68
C LEU A 141 -1.75 11.89 4.88
N MET A 142 -1.78 11.28 6.06
CA MET A 142 -2.21 11.91 7.33
C MET A 142 -1.44 13.18 7.66
N GLN A 143 -0.13 13.21 7.38
CA GLN A 143 0.71 14.40 7.57
C GLN A 143 0.23 15.62 6.76
N SER A 144 -0.53 15.38 5.70
CA SER A 144 -1.12 16.40 4.82
C SER A 144 -2.65 16.50 4.99
N GLY A 145 -3.22 15.92 6.06
CA GLY A 145 -4.65 15.91 6.34
C GLY A 145 -5.46 14.83 5.60
N GLY A 146 -4.79 13.89 4.94
CA GLY A 146 -5.41 12.76 4.27
C GLY A 146 -5.73 11.58 5.21
N PRO A 147 -6.41 10.53 4.70
CA PRO A 147 -6.87 9.42 5.54
C PRO A 147 -5.81 8.33 5.79
N PHE A 148 -4.67 8.33 5.09
CA PHE A 148 -3.70 7.21 5.16
C PHE A 148 -2.44 7.54 5.98
N MET A 149 -2.06 6.67 6.90
CA MET A 149 -0.73 6.69 7.51
C MET A 149 0.31 6.10 6.56
N LEU A 150 1.47 6.75 6.38
CA LEU A 150 2.52 6.23 5.50
C LEU A 150 3.30 5.09 6.17
N LEU A 151 3.38 3.94 5.50
CA LEU A 151 4.40 2.93 5.73
C LEU A 151 5.55 3.19 4.76
N ASP A 152 6.58 3.90 5.23
CA ASP A 152 7.68 4.39 4.41
C ASP A 152 8.69 3.29 4.07
N ILE A 153 8.30 2.41 3.13
CA ILE A 153 9.18 1.36 2.61
C ILE A 153 10.41 1.95 1.93
N GLY A 154 10.29 3.13 1.32
CA GLY A 154 11.42 3.85 0.72
C GLY A 154 12.55 4.05 1.71
N SER A 155 12.25 4.62 2.88
CA SER A 155 13.23 4.81 3.95
C SER A 155 13.78 3.50 4.52
N LEU A 156 12.93 2.47 4.70
CA LEU A 156 13.36 1.15 5.19
C LEU A 156 14.36 0.47 4.24
N THR A 157 14.22 0.72 2.94
CA THR A 157 15.01 0.07 1.89
C THR A 157 16.24 0.88 1.47
N GLN A 158 16.25 2.21 1.72
CA GLN A 158 17.28 3.13 1.26
C GLN A 158 18.71 2.73 1.66
N ARG A 159 18.89 2.21 2.88
CA ARG A 159 20.22 1.87 3.43
C ARG A 159 20.63 0.42 3.25
N CYS A 160 19.73 -0.40 2.74
CA CYS A 160 19.91 -1.84 2.64
C CYS A 160 20.75 -2.21 1.40
N GLY A 161 20.60 -1.49 0.27
CA GLY A 161 21.38 -1.73 -0.95
C GLY A 161 21.06 -3.05 -1.66
N ASN A 162 21.95 -3.47 -2.57
CA ASN A 162 21.75 -4.62 -3.46
C ASN A 162 21.58 -5.98 -2.75
N GLN A 163 21.88 -6.06 -1.45
CA GLN A 163 21.88 -7.31 -0.70
C GLN A 163 20.52 -7.71 -0.13
N CYS A 164 19.52 -6.83 -0.12
CA CYS A 164 18.18 -7.17 0.37
C CYS A 164 17.08 -7.03 -0.68
N THR A 165 17.47 -7.15 -1.95
CA THR A 165 16.57 -7.39 -3.08
C THR A 165 17.26 -8.33 -4.06
N SER A 166 16.50 -9.20 -4.72
CA SER A 166 17.01 -10.11 -5.74
C SER A 166 16.80 -9.60 -7.17
N ASP A 167 15.89 -8.64 -7.36
CA ASP A 167 15.47 -8.14 -8.67
C ASP A 167 15.41 -6.61 -8.77
N GLY A 168 15.84 -5.92 -7.72
CA GLY A 168 15.92 -4.47 -7.64
C GLY A 168 14.62 -3.76 -7.27
N MET A 169 13.54 -4.49 -6.98
CA MET A 169 12.24 -3.90 -6.63
C MET A 169 11.47 -4.65 -5.53
N HIS A 170 11.61 -5.97 -5.43
CA HIS A 170 11.05 -6.77 -4.34
C HIS A 170 12.13 -7.01 -3.29
N TYR A 171 11.84 -6.62 -2.05
CA TYR A 171 12.79 -6.67 -0.96
C TYR A 171 12.62 -7.93 -0.11
N ASP A 172 13.66 -8.25 0.66
CA ASP A 172 13.64 -9.38 1.58
C ASP A 172 12.54 -9.22 2.65
N LYS A 173 12.08 -10.37 3.14
CA LYS A 173 11.01 -10.47 4.15
C LYS A 173 11.22 -9.55 5.36
N ILE A 174 12.48 -9.33 5.77
CA ILE A 174 12.80 -8.49 6.93
C ILE A 174 12.33 -7.04 6.78
N ILE A 175 12.28 -6.51 5.57
CA ILE A 175 11.76 -5.17 5.29
C ILE A 175 10.25 -5.13 5.54
N TYR A 176 9.52 -6.15 5.08
CA TYR A 176 8.08 -6.26 5.29
C TYR A 176 7.71 -6.58 6.74
N GLU A 177 8.54 -7.35 7.46
CA GLU A 177 8.40 -7.57 8.90
C GLU A 177 8.58 -6.26 9.68
N ALA A 178 9.57 -5.44 9.32
CA ALA A 178 9.75 -4.12 9.92
C ALA A 178 8.54 -3.19 9.66
N ALA A 179 8.02 -3.18 8.44
CA ALA A 179 6.82 -2.41 8.10
C ALA A 179 5.59 -2.90 8.90
N LEU A 180 5.43 -4.21 9.06
CA LEU A 180 4.37 -4.79 9.88
C LEU A 180 4.51 -4.39 11.35
N HIS A 181 5.72 -4.41 11.92
CA HIS A 181 5.96 -3.95 13.28
C HIS A 181 5.60 -2.46 13.47
N ILE A 182 5.94 -1.61 12.50
CA ILE A 182 5.55 -0.19 12.52
C ILE A 182 4.02 -0.06 12.51
N MET A 183 3.35 -0.77 11.61
CA MET A 183 1.88 -0.77 11.51
C MET A 183 1.22 -1.22 12.81
N LEU A 184 1.65 -2.35 13.38
CA LEU A 184 1.10 -2.88 14.63
C LEU A 184 1.34 -1.94 15.82
N ASN A 185 2.51 -1.30 15.89
CA ASN A 185 2.78 -0.31 16.92
C ASN A 185 1.92 0.95 16.76
N ALA A 186 1.64 1.40 15.54
CA ALA A 186 0.74 2.51 15.30
C ALA A 186 -0.67 2.21 15.82
N LEU A 187 -1.17 0.99 15.58
CA LEU A 187 -2.47 0.53 16.11
C LEU A 187 -2.50 0.49 17.65
N LEU A 188 -1.41 0.06 18.29
CA LEU A 188 -1.29 0.07 19.75
C LEU A 188 -1.32 1.49 20.31
N VAL A 189 -0.60 2.43 19.70
CA VAL A 189 -0.60 3.84 20.13
C VAL A 189 -1.99 4.44 19.95
N GLU A 190 -2.64 4.23 18.81
CA GLU A 190 -3.99 4.76 18.57
C GLU A 190 -5.02 4.14 19.52
N SER A 191 -4.96 2.85 19.81
CA SER A 191 -5.90 2.22 20.77
C SER A 191 -5.68 2.65 22.22
N GLN A 192 -4.47 3.07 22.60
CA GLN A 192 -4.15 3.50 23.97
C GLN A 192 -4.39 5.01 24.21
N GLN A 193 -4.41 5.83 23.17
CA GLN A 193 -4.71 7.26 23.29
C GLN A 193 -6.21 7.58 23.46
N TRP A 194 -7.08 6.56 23.37
CA TRP A 194 -8.53 6.68 23.59
C TRP A 194 -8.96 6.30 25.02
N ILE A 195 -8.01 6.19 25.97
CA ILE A 195 -8.24 6.00 27.42
C ILE A 195 -8.04 7.32 28.16
#